data_AF-A0A420HX18-F1
#
_entry.id   AF-A0A420HX18-F1
#
_cell.length_a   1.000
_cell.length_b   1.000
_cell.length_c   1.000
_cell.angle_alpha   90.00
_cell.angle_beta   90.00
_cell.angle_gamma   90.00
#
_symmetry.space_group_name_H-M   'P 1'
#
loop_
_entity.id
_entity.type
_entity.pdbx_description
1 polymer ?
#
loop_
_entity_poly.entity_id
_entity_poly.type
_entity_poly.pdbx_seq_one_letter_code
_entity_poly.pdbx_strand_id
1 'polypeptide(L)' 'MATTEMRLVIAHILWNFDMELEPDSLGWINQAVYALWEKGPLNVKLHVRKA' A
#
# COMPACT_ATOMS: atom_id res chain seq x y z
N MET A 1 13.11 6.79 14.08
CA MET A 1 12.25 5.82 14.81
C MET A 1 11.14 5.27 13.92
N ALA A 2 10.33 6.10 13.24
CA ALA A 2 9.25 5.63 12.34
C ALA A 2 9.70 4.74 11.14
N THR A 3 10.92 4.91 10.61
CA THR A 3 11.40 4.12 9.47
C THR A 3 11.54 2.63 9.78
N THR A 4 11.89 2.28 11.01
CA THR A 4 12.07 0.87 11.41
C THR A 4 10.72 0.17 11.53
N GLU A 5 9.74 0.82 12.16
CA GLU A 5 8.38 0.29 12.32
C GLU A 5 7.69 0.10 10.97
N MET A 6 7.76 1.11 10.09
CA MET A 6 7.20 1.00 8.73
C MET A 6 7.84 -0.15 7.93
N ARG A 7 9.16 -0.31 8.02
CA ARG A 7 9.87 -1.40 7.34
C ARG A 7 9.45 -2.76 7.86
N LEU A 8 9.26 -2.92 9.17
CA LEU A 8 8.79 -4.17 9.77
C LEU A 8 7.39 -4.53 9.30
N VAL A 9 6.46 -3.56 9.31
CA VAL A 9 5.09 -3.77 8.80
C VAL A 9 5.10 -4.21 7.34
N ILE A 10 5.83 -3.49 6.49
CA ILE A 10 5.94 -3.82 5.05
C ILE A 10 6.58 -5.20 4.85
N ALA A 11 7.65 -5.51 5.57
CA ALA A 11 8.31 -6.80 5.49
C ALA A 11 7.37 -7.96 5.87
N HIS A 12 6.54 -7.78 6.90
CA HIS A 12 5.58 -8.80 7.31
C HIS A 12 4.48 -9.02 6.27
N ILE A 13 4.01 -7.96 5.62
CA ILE A 13 3.04 -8.06 4.52
C ILE A 13 3.67 -8.81 3.34
N LEU A 14 4.85 -8.38 2.88
CA LEU A 14 5.54 -8.99 1.73
C LEU A 14 5.96 -10.45 1.96
N TRP A 15 6.18 -10.85 3.20
CA TRP A 15 6.52 -12.24 3.53
C TRP A 15 5.32 -13.17 3.41
N ASN A 16 4.13 -12.71 3.80
CA ASN A 16 2.94 -13.54 3.90
C ASN A 16 1.98 -13.41 2.70
N PHE A 17 2.06 -12.31 1.94
CA PHE A 17 1.10 -11.99 0.89
C PHE A 17 1.77 -11.56 -0.41
N ASP A 18 1.25 -12.05 -1.52
CA ASP A 18 1.44 -11.42 -2.84
C ASP A 18 0.34 -10.37 -3.04
N MET A 19 0.70 -9.21 -3.60
CA MET A 19 -0.17 -8.04 -3.70
C MET A 19 -0.47 -7.71 -5.16
N GLU A 20 -1.75 -7.45 -5.47
CA GLU A 20 -2.20 -6.95 -6.77
C GLU A 20 -2.92 -5.60 -6.58
N LEU A 21 -2.59 -4.61 -7.41
CA LEU A 21 -3.23 -3.30 -7.36
C LEU A 21 -4.60 -3.35 -8.02
N GLU A 22 -5.62 -2.81 -7.36
CA GLU A 22 -6.96 -2.77 -7.98
C GLU A 22 -7.01 -1.75 -9.14
N PRO A 23 -7.79 -2.01 -10.19
CA PRO A 23 -7.90 -1.12 -11.35
C PRO A 23 -8.36 0.30 -11.01
N ASP A 24 -9.18 0.46 -9.95
CA ASP A 24 -9.68 1.75 -9.46
C ASP A 24 -8.57 2.63 -8.84
N SER A 25 -7.46 2.00 -8.46
CA SER A 25 -6.31 2.60 -7.81
C SER A 25 -5.14 2.79 -8.78
N LEU A 26 -5.35 2.52 -10.08
CA LEU A 26 -4.38 2.86 -11.11
C LEU A 26 -4.15 4.37 -11.16
N GLY A 27 -2.88 4.77 -11.14
CA GLY A 27 -2.53 6.20 -11.11
C GLY A 27 -2.85 6.88 -9.78
N TRP A 28 -3.00 6.13 -8.68
CA TRP A 28 -3.27 6.67 -7.35
C TRP A 28 -2.29 7.77 -6.90
N ILE A 29 -1.07 7.80 -7.43
CA ILE A 29 -0.12 8.87 -7.12
C ILE A 29 -0.50 10.24 -7.72
N ASN A 30 -1.34 10.26 -8.76
CA ASN A 30 -1.73 11.46 -9.51
C ASN A 30 -2.91 12.17 -8.84
N GLN A 31 -2.70 12.66 -7.60
CA GLN A 31 -3.71 13.39 -6.84
C GLN A 31 -3.20 14.79 -6.53
N ALA A 32 -4.07 15.79 -6.62
CA ALA A 32 -3.73 17.14 -6.22
C ALA A 32 -3.61 17.20 -4.69
N VAL A 33 -2.37 17.27 -4.19
CA VAL A 33 -2.10 17.43 -2.76
C VAL A 33 -2.14 18.92 -2.43
N TYR A 34 -3.27 19.39 -1.92
CA TYR A 34 -3.39 20.74 -1.38
C TYR A 34 -2.96 20.77 0.10
N ALA A 35 -3.11 21.92 0.77
CA ALA A 35 -2.79 22.07 2.19
C ALA A 35 -3.52 21.07 3.10
N LEU A 36 -4.63 20.49 2.63
CA LEU A 36 -5.33 19.38 3.25
C LEU A 36 -4.89 18.07 2.58
N TRP A 37 -4.21 17.20 3.31
CA TRP A 37 -3.71 15.90 2.85
C TRP A 37 -4.84 14.87 2.71
N GLU A 38 -5.79 15.13 1.83
CA GLU A 38 -6.83 14.16 1.49
C GLU A 38 -6.34 13.27 0.34
N LYS A 39 -5.68 12.16 0.70
CA LYS A 39 -5.39 11.10 -0.26
C LYS A 39 -6.58 10.16 -0.32
N GLY A 40 -6.99 9.79 -1.54
CA GLY A 40 -8.00 8.77 -1.76
C GLY A 40 -7.54 7.39 -1.26
N PRO A 41 -8.44 6.39 -1.18
CA PRO A 41 -8.06 5.02 -0.82
C PRO A 41 -7.09 4.42 -1.86
N LEU A 42 -6.12 3.62 -1.41
CA LEU A 42 -5.25 2.80 -2.25
C LEU A 42 -5.68 1.34 -2.07
N ASN A 43 -6.54 0.85 -2.96
CA ASN A 43 -7.10 -0.49 -2.87
C ASN A 43 -6.14 -1.52 -3.47
N VAL A 44 -5.91 -2.59 -2.71
CA VAL A 44 -5.03 -3.70 -3.11
C VAL A 44 -5.70 -5.03 -2.74
N LYS A 45 -5.55 -6.02 -3.60
CA LYS A 45 -5.89 -7.42 -3.32
C LYS A 45 -4.69 -8.12 -2.71
N LEU A 46 -4.93 -8.86 -1.63
CA LEU A 46 -3.93 -9.67 -0.96
C LEU A 46 -4.21 -11.15 -1.23
N HIS A 47 -3.19 -11.85 -1.72
CA HIS A 47 -3.21 -13.29 -1.94
C HIS A 47 -2.26 -13.94 -0.93
N VAL A 48 -2.74 -14.93 -0.18
CA VAL A 48 -1.87 -15.67 0.75
C VAL A 48 -0.78 -16.37 -0.05
N ARG A 49 0.47 -16.04 0.26
CA ARG A 49 1.62 -16.69 -0.37
C ARG A 49 1.70 -18.13 0.15
N LYS A 50 1.69 -19.09 -0.77
CA LYS A 50 2.00 -20.49 -0.44
C LYS A 50 3.52 -20.63 -0.44
N ALA A 51 4.06 -21.16 0.66
CA ALA A 51 5.49 -21.48 0.80
C ALA A 51 5.92 -22.61 -0.14
#